data_AF-A0A379IFH7-F1
#
_entry.id   AF-A0A379IFH7-F1
#
_cell.length_a   1.000
_cell.length_b   1.000
_cell.length_c   1.000
_cell.angle_alpha   90.00
_cell.angle_beta   90.00
_cell.angle_gamma   90.00
#
_symmetry.space_group_name_H-M   'P 1'
#
loop_
_entity.id
_entity.type
_entity.pdbx_description
1 polymer ?
#
loop_
_entity_poly.entity_id
_entity_poly.type
_entity_poly.pdbx_seq_one_letter_code
_entity_poly.pdbx_strand_id
1 'polypeptide(L)' 'MIIVPIGYSTPALFDISTVSGGTPYGASTLAGGDGSRQPDARELSIAQHQGQYVAQLAVKLFK' A
#
# COMPACT_ATOMS: atom_id res chain seq x y z
N MET A 1 15.36 -12.36 -8.32
CA MET A 1 14.52 -11.54 -7.42
C MET A 1 14.23 -10.22 -8.12
N ILE A 2 12.96 -9.82 -8.24
CA ILE A 2 12.55 -8.54 -8.85
C ILE A 2 11.84 -7.72 -7.77
N ILE A 3 12.24 -6.45 -7.62
CA ILE A 3 11.61 -5.51 -6.67
C ILE A 3 10.53 -4.73 -7.42
N VAL A 4 9.33 -4.66 -6.85
CA VAL A 4 8.14 -4.07 -7.50
C VAL A 4 7.53 -3.02 -6.57
N PRO A 5 7.89 -1.73 -6.72
CA PRO A 5 7.24 -0.64 -5.98
C PRO A 5 5.83 -0.37 -6.52
N ILE A 6 4.94 0.20 -5.70
CA ILE A 6 3.58 0.57 -6.13
C ILE A 6 3.50 1.95 -6.78
N GLY A 7 4.52 2.80 -6.60
CA GLY A 7 4.50 4.18 -7.08
C GLY A 7 3.29 4.95 -6.57
N TYR A 8 2.78 5.90 -7.36
CA TYR A 8 1.55 6.65 -7.06
C TYR A 8 0.35 6.12 -7.88
N SER A 9 0.28 4.82 -8.11
CA SER A 9 -0.74 4.19 -8.97
C SER A 9 -2.12 4.06 -8.31
N THR A 10 -2.27 4.45 -7.04
CA THR A 10 -3.55 4.50 -6.33
C THR A 10 -3.83 5.92 -5.83
N PRO A 11 -5.07 6.45 -6.00
CA PRO A 11 -5.43 7.79 -5.54
C PRO A 11 -5.33 7.95 -4.02
N ALA A 12 -5.40 6.84 -3.27
CA ALA A 12 -5.30 6.82 -1.81
C ALA A 12 -3.98 7.42 -1.27
N LEU A 13 -2.91 7.43 -2.08
CA LEU A 13 -1.61 8.01 -1.70
C LEU A 13 -1.56 9.54 -1.80
N PHE A 14 -2.53 10.18 -2.46
CA PHE A 14 -2.58 11.63 -2.60
C PHE A 14 -3.45 12.31 -1.54
N ASP A 15 -4.18 11.54 -0.73
CA ASP A 15 -4.98 12.09 0.35
C ASP A 15 -4.07 12.51 1.52
N ILE A 16 -3.99 13.82 1.73
CA ILE A 16 -3.23 14.45 2.81
C ILE A 16 -4.13 15.03 3.91
N SER A 17 -5.44 14.75 3.88
CA SER A 17 -6.40 15.28 4.85
C SER A 17 -6.24 14.66 6.24
N THR A 18 -5.70 13.44 6.31
CA THR A 18 -5.47 12.69 7.54
C THR A 18 -4.09 12.06 7.56
N VAL A 19 -3.56 11.85 8.75
CA VAL A 19 -2.29 11.14 8.96
C VAL A 19 -2.43 9.69 8.48
N SER A 20 -1.51 9.24 7.62
CA SER A 20 -1.51 7.92 6.99
C SER A 20 -0.14 7.28 6.91
N GLY A 21 -0.14 5.95 6.87
CA GLY A 21 0.86 5.17 6.16
C GLY A 21 0.59 5.05 4.65
N GLY A 22 1.51 4.37 3.96
CA GLY A 22 1.57 4.24 2.52
C GLY A 22 2.66 5.11 1.89
N THR A 23 3.48 4.51 1.02
CA THR A 23 4.56 5.19 0.29
C THR A 23 4.63 4.66 -1.14
N PRO A 24 5.30 5.36 -2.08
CA PRO A 24 5.57 4.80 -3.40
C PRO A 24 6.37 3.49 -3.37
N TYR A 25 7.07 3.18 -2.27
CA TYR A 25 7.78 1.91 -2.11
C TYR A 25 6.85 0.73 -1.78
N GLY A 26 5.69 1.00 -1.15
CA GLY A 26 4.76 -0.02 -0.70
C GLY A 26 3.79 0.52 0.36
N ALA A 27 2.76 -0.28 0.64
CA ALA A 27 1.81 -0.05 1.71
C ALA A 27 2.51 -0.08 3.07
N SER A 28 2.08 0.81 3.95
CA SER A 28 2.48 0.83 5.36
C SER A 28 1.31 1.38 6.19
N THR A 29 1.41 1.24 7.50
CA THR A 29 0.42 1.74 8.46
C THR A 29 1.15 2.36 9.65
N LEU A 30 0.49 3.31 10.33
CA LEU A 30 1.00 3.91 11.56
C LEU A 30 0.29 3.30 12.78
N ALA A 31 1.06 2.66 13.66
CA ALA A 31 0.51 2.00 14.86
C ALA A 31 0.32 2.94 16.07
N GLY A 32 0.91 4.15 16.03
CA GLY A 32 1.03 5.01 17.21
C GLY A 32 2.12 4.54 18.17
N GLY A 33 2.54 5.39 19.11
CA GLY A 33 3.64 5.08 20.04
C GLY A 33 3.33 3.96 21.04
N ASP A 34 2.05 3.72 21.31
CA ASP A 34 1.53 2.67 22.18
C ASP A 34 0.99 1.46 21.41
N GLY A 35 1.00 1.50 20.07
CA GLY A 35 0.48 0.45 19.21
C GLY A 35 -1.05 0.35 19.15
N SER A 36 -1.79 1.31 19.71
CA SER A 36 -3.26 1.23 19.79
C SER A 36 -3.97 1.51 18.45
N ARG A 37 -3.33 2.25 17.52
CA ARG A 37 -3.93 2.62 16.23
C ARG A 37 -3.97 1.40 15.31
N GLN A 38 -5.15 1.13 14.79
CA GLN A 38 -5.36 0.12 13.76
C GLN A 38 -5.24 0.70 12.35
N PRO A 39 -4.92 -0.12 11.33
CA PRO A 39 -4.94 0.32 9.96
C PRO A 39 -6.30 0.91 9.57
N ASP A 40 -6.29 2.13 9.04
CA ASP A 40 -7.51 2.76 8.56
C ASP A 40 -7.94 2.22 7.18
N ALA A 41 -9.14 2.61 6.73
CA ALA A 41 -9.70 2.15 5.47
C ALA A 41 -8.81 2.50 4.25
N ARG A 42 -8.04 3.58 4.34
CA ARG A 42 -7.18 4.04 3.25
C ARG A 42 -5.87 3.26 3.20
N GLU A 43 -5.24 3.04 4.34
CA GLU A 43 -4.06 2.17 4.46
C GLU A 43 -4.37 0.74 3.99
N LEU A 44 -5.55 0.22 4.36
CA LEU A 44 -6.03 -1.08 3.88
C LEU A 44 -6.25 -1.10 2.36
N SER A 45 -6.81 -0.03 1.79
CA SER A 45 -6.98 0.10 0.35
C SER A 45 -5.65 0.10 -0.41
N ILE A 46 -4.62 0.79 0.12
CA ILE A 46 -3.27 0.78 -0.46
C ILE A 46 -2.66 -0.64 -0.41
N ALA A 47 -2.85 -1.37 0.70
CA ALA A 47 -2.39 -2.75 0.83
C ALA A 47 -3.10 -3.72 -0.15
N GLN A 48 -4.42 -3.58 -0.32
CA GLN A 48 -5.18 -4.35 -1.30
C GLN A 48 -4.69 -4.07 -2.73
N HIS A 49 -4.48 -2.80 -3.07
CA HIS A 49 -3.91 -2.38 -4.35
C HIS A 49 -2.53 -2.99 -4.60
N GLN A 50 -1.64 -2.96 -3.60
CA GLN A 50 -0.32 -3.58 -3.70
C GLN A 50 -0.42 -5.10 -3.98
N GLY A 51 -1.29 -5.80 -3.24
CA GLY A 51 -1.51 -7.23 -3.44
C GLY A 51 -1.99 -7.56 -4.86
N GLN A 52 -2.98 -6.81 -5.36
CA GLN A 52 -3.47 -6.96 -6.72
C GLN A 52 -2.37 -6.66 -7.75
N TYR A 53 -1.63 -5.56 -7.59
CA TYR A 53 -0.60 -5.14 -8.53
C TYR A 53 0.51 -6.18 -8.70
N VAL A 54 1.03 -6.69 -7.59
CA VAL A 54 2.07 -7.72 -7.60
C VAL A 54 1.53 -9.04 -8.14
N ALA A 55 0.32 -9.46 -7.75
CA ALA A 55 -0.27 -10.71 -8.24
C ALA A 55 -0.50 -10.68 -9.76
N GLN A 56 -1.01 -9.57 -10.30
CA GLN A 56 -1.18 -9.40 -11.74
C GLN A 56 0.15 -9.44 -12.50
N LEU A 57 1.20 -8.81 -11.96
CA LEU A 57 2.53 -8.88 -12.56
C LEU A 57 3.09 -10.30 -12.53
N ALA A 58 2.94 -11.01 -11.41
CA ALA A 58 3.39 -12.39 -11.28
C ALA A 58 2.69 -13.31 -12.29
N VAL A 59 1.37 -13.16 -12.48
CA VAL A 59 0.63 -13.91 -13.50
C VAL A 59 1.22 -13.66 -14.89
N LYS A 60 1.49 -12.42 -15.28
CA LYS A 60 2.06 -12.10 -16.61
C LYS A 60 3.47 -12.65 -16.82
N LEU A 61 4.22 -12.87 -15.75
CA LEU A 61 5.60 -13.39 -15.84
C LEU A 61 5.65 -14.91 -15.90
N PHE A 62 4.69 -15.60 -15.30
CA PHE A 62 4.77 -17.04 -15.04
C PHE A 62 3.59 -17.86 -15.58
N LYS A 63 2.56 -17.22 -16.13
CA LYS A 63 1.47 -17.84 -16.86
C LYS A 63 1.39 -17.26 -18.26
#